data_AF-A0A0S9F747-F1
#
_entry.id   AF-A0A0S9F747-F1
#
_cell.length_a   1.000
_cell.length_b   1.000
_cell.length_c   1.000
_cell.angle_alpha   90.00
_cell.angle_beta   90.00
_cell.angle_gamma   90.00
#
_symmetry.space_group_name_H-M   'P 1'
#
loop_
_entity.id
_entity.type
_entity.pdbx_description
1 polymer ?
#
loop_
_entity_poly.entity_id
_entity_poly.type
_entity_poly.pdbx_seq_one_letter_code
_entity_poly.pdbx_strand_id
1 'polypeptide(L)'
;MVQVTLSELRTMHACPHCQKPGVRDPAVRWSARENPAQCSYCGGLSHVLASTSGAIAMFTWVTLLGGLGLAFVLGSVVLAVAAVLVACIGNVWMWRRCALIPIDRTTAQTANRVGWTTTALGVMLCLFH
;
A
#
# COMPACT_ATOMS: atom_id res chain seq x y z
N MET A 1 -15.69 22.82 19.95
CA MET A 1 -16.63 21.88 19.29
C MET A 1 -16.18 21.71 17.85
N VAL A 2 -15.44 20.65 17.53
CA VAL A 2 -14.93 20.42 16.16
C VAL A 2 -16.02 19.68 15.39
N GLN A 3 -16.67 20.37 14.45
CA GLN A 3 -17.55 19.74 13.48
C GLN A 3 -16.70 18.93 12.50
N VAL A 4 -16.35 17.69 12.90
CA VAL A 4 -15.78 16.72 11.98
C VAL A 4 -16.90 16.28 11.05
N THR A 5 -16.84 16.73 9.80
CA THR A 5 -17.83 16.40 8.77
C THR A 5 -17.86 14.88 8.54
N LEU A 6 -19.04 14.29 8.38
CA LEU A 6 -19.24 12.86 8.09
C LEU A 6 -18.45 12.37 6.86
N SER A 7 -18.11 13.28 5.94
CA SER A 7 -17.22 13.07 4.79
C SER A 7 -15.77 12.81 5.18
N GLU A 8 -15.23 13.51 6.18
CA GLU A 8 -13.86 13.28 6.67
C GLU A 8 -13.74 11.94 7.42
N LEU A 9 -14.74 11.59 8.23
CA LEU A 9 -14.81 10.29 8.92
C LEU A 9 -14.83 9.09 7.95
N ARG A 10 -15.41 9.25 6.75
CA ARG A 10 -15.40 8.21 5.70
C ARG A 10 -14.00 7.95 5.15
N THR A 11 -13.09 8.90 5.32
CA THR A 11 -11.69 8.82 4.88
C THR A 11 -10.73 8.55 6.04
N MET A 12 -11.21 8.10 7.19
CA MET A 12 -10.37 7.86 8.37
C MET A 12 -10.50 6.43 8.86
N HIS A 13 -9.37 5.73 8.91
CA HIS A 13 -9.23 4.43 9.53
C HIS A 13 -9.05 4.55 11.05
N ALA A 14 -9.63 3.58 11.75
CA ALA A 14 -9.47 3.44 13.20
C ALA A 14 -8.02 3.13 13.55
N CYS A 15 -7.45 3.89 14.48
CA CYS A 15 -6.09 3.66 14.95
C CYS A 15 -6.04 2.46 15.91
N PRO A 16 -5.10 1.50 15.75
CA PRO A 16 -5.00 0.35 16.65
C PRO A 16 -4.59 0.72 18.09
N HIS A 17 -3.97 1.89 18.32
CA HIS A 17 -3.56 2.33 19.66
C HIS A 17 -4.68 2.99 20.47
N CYS A 18 -5.49 3.85 19.85
CA CYS A 18 -6.48 4.65 20.56
C CYS A 18 -7.93 4.34 20.15
N GLN A 19 -8.13 3.44 19.17
CA GLN A 19 -9.42 3.07 18.58
C GLN A 19 -10.25 4.23 18.01
N LYS A 20 -9.70 5.45 17.95
CA LYS A 20 -10.33 6.61 17.32
C LYS A 20 -10.04 6.64 15.81
N PRO A 21 -10.98 7.15 14.98
CA PRO A 21 -10.75 7.36 13.55
C PRO A 21 -9.79 8.54 13.36
N GLY A 22 -8.49 8.25 13.36
CA GLY A 22 -7.44 9.26 13.42
C GLY A 22 -6.38 9.15 12.34
N VAL A 23 -6.45 8.11 11.50
CA VAL A 23 -5.49 7.84 10.42
C VAL A 23 -6.19 8.06 9.10
N ARG A 24 -5.70 8.95 8.24
CA ARG A 24 -6.32 9.25 6.94
C ARG A 24 -6.16 8.05 5.98
N ASP A 25 -7.19 7.69 5.23
CA ASP A 25 -7.21 6.67 4.17
C ASP A 25 -6.08 6.80 3.15
N PRO A 26 -5.79 8.01 2.59
CA PRO A 26 -4.64 8.18 1.73
C PRO A 26 -3.31 8.00 2.50
N ALA A 27 -3.25 8.26 3.80
CA ALA A 27 -2.05 7.94 4.58
C ALA A 27 -1.92 6.41 4.74
N VAL A 28 -3.01 5.66 4.91
CA VAL A 28 -3.02 4.18 4.93
C VAL A 28 -2.57 3.60 3.58
N ARG A 29 -3.08 4.18 2.48
CA ARG A 29 -2.76 3.86 1.07
C ARG A 29 -1.25 3.81 0.82
N TRP A 30 -0.55 4.80 1.33
CA TRP A 30 0.89 4.97 1.11
C TRP A 30 1.72 4.65 2.36
N SER A 31 1.10 4.04 3.39
CA SER A 31 1.81 3.70 4.63
C SER A 31 2.68 2.46 4.45
N ALA A 32 3.97 2.69 4.30
CA ALA A 32 4.99 1.65 4.30
C ALA A 32 5.76 1.68 5.63
N ARG A 33 6.53 0.63 5.91
CA ARG A 33 7.37 0.56 7.13
C ARG A 33 8.37 1.73 7.22
N GLU A 34 8.82 2.20 6.07
CA GLU A 34 9.72 3.34 5.87
C GLU A 34 9.03 4.71 5.97
N ASN A 35 7.71 4.76 5.72
CA ASN A 35 6.90 5.97 5.85
C ASN A 35 5.55 5.63 6.53
N PRO A 36 5.56 5.36 7.85
CA PRO A 36 4.38 4.93 8.56
C PRO A 36 3.35 6.06 8.70
N ALA A 37 2.06 5.71 8.65
CA ALA A 37 0.99 6.67 8.88
C ALA A 37 0.87 7.02 10.37
N GLN A 38 0.81 8.31 10.66
CA GLN A 38 0.68 8.82 12.02
C GLN A 38 -0.78 9.14 12.36
N CYS A 39 -1.22 8.72 13.55
CA CYS A 39 -2.53 9.10 14.07
C CYS A 39 -2.52 10.56 14.56
N SER A 40 -3.51 11.34 14.13
CA SER A 40 -3.70 12.74 14.55
C SER A 40 -4.08 12.91 16.04
N TYR A 41 -4.65 11.90 16.68
CA TYR A 41 -5.08 11.96 18.08
C TYR A 41 -4.00 11.50 19.06
N CYS A 42 -3.47 10.28 18.88
CA CYS A 42 -2.51 9.69 19.82
C CYS A 42 -1.04 9.83 19.38
N GLY A 43 -0.77 10.30 18.15
CA GLY A 43 0.59 10.39 17.61
C GLY A 43 1.28 9.05 17.37
N GLY A 44 0.56 7.93 17.54
CA GLY A 44 1.03 6.56 17.29
C GLY A 44 1.25 6.30 15.80
N LEU A 45 2.26 5.49 15.49
CA LEU A 45 2.62 5.12 14.13
C LEU A 45 2.03 3.74 13.80
N SER A 46 1.44 3.66 12.61
CA SER A 46 0.84 2.43 12.09
C SER A 46 1.18 2.28 10.61
N HIS A 47 1.40 1.06 10.17
CA HIS A 47 1.72 0.76 8.78
C HIS A 47 0.89 -0.43 8.28
N VAL A 48 0.68 -0.49 6.96
CA VAL A 48 -0.01 -1.61 6.32
C VAL A 48 1.03 -2.63 5.84
N LEU A 49 0.93 -3.88 6.31
CA LEU A 49 1.89 -4.95 5.93
C LEU A 49 1.94 -5.16 4.43
N ALA A 50 0.81 -5.03 3.75
CA ALA A 50 0.70 -5.32 2.33
C ALA A 50 1.36 -4.26 1.44
N SER A 51 1.52 -3.03 1.94
CA SER A 51 2.32 -1.99 1.26
C SER A 51 3.81 -2.19 1.55
N THR A 52 4.16 -2.64 2.75
CA THR A 52 5.54 -2.98 3.14
C THR A 52 6.10 -4.19 2.40
N SER A 53 5.28 -5.21 2.13
CA SER A 53 5.73 -6.41 1.42
C SER A 53 5.73 -6.25 -0.11
N GLY A 54 5.20 -5.14 -0.63
CA GLY A 54 4.99 -4.95 -2.06
C GLY A 54 4.02 -5.96 -2.68
N ALA A 55 3.38 -6.83 -1.89
CA ALA A 55 2.59 -7.96 -2.38
C ALA A 55 1.41 -7.50 -3.24
N ILE A 56 0.81 -6.36 -2.91
CA ILE A 56 -0.29 -5.81 -3.71
C ILE A 56 0.21 -5.27 -5.05
N ALA A 57 1.38 -4.61 -5.05
CA ALA A 57 1.99 -4.13 -6.28
C ALA A 57 2.41 -5.31 -7.16
N MET A 58 3.05 -6.33 -6.59
CA MET A 58 3.40 -7.58 -7.25
C MET A 58 2.18 -8.27 -7.85
N PHE A 59 1.10 -8.45 -7.08
CA PHE A 59 -0.16 -9.01 -7.58
C PHE A 59 -0.68 -8.21 -8.77
N THR A 60 -0.75 -6.88 -8.64
CA THR A 60 -1.26 -6.00 -9.69
C THR A 60 -0.43 -6.11 -10.97
N TRP A 61 0.90 -6.10 -10.87
CA TRP A 61 1.81 -6.21 -12.00
C TRP A 61 1.78 -7.59 -12.65
N VAL A 62 1.80 -8.66 -11.87
CA VAL A 62 1.75 -10.04 -12.39
C VAL A 62 0.42 -10.30 -13.09
N THR A 63 -0.70 -9.86 -12.51
CA THR A 63 -2.01 -9.99 -13.14
C THR A 63 -2.12 -9.16 -14.42
N LEU A 64 -1.59 -7.92 -14.44
CA LEU A 64 -1.59 -7.10 -15.65
C LEU A 64 -0.68 -7.68 -16.73
N LEU A 65 0.60 -7.92 -16.44
CA LEU A 65 1.57 -8.40 -17.44
C LEU A 65 1.21 -9.79 -17.94
N GLY A 66 0.85 -10.70 -17.04
CA GLY A 66 0.43 -12.05 -17.40
C GLY A 66 -0.89 -12.05 -18.17
N GLY A 67 -1.88 -11.28 -17.70
CA GLY A 67 -3.20 -11.20 -18.33
C GLY A 67 -3.20 -10.49 -19.68
N LEU A 68 -2.51 -9.35 -19.81
CA LEU A 68 -2.34 -8.67 -21.09
C LEU A 68 -1.46 -9.47 -22.05
N GLY A 69 -0.39 -10.11 -21.57
CA GLY A 69 0.45 -10.97 -22.40
C GLY A 69 -0.34 -12.13 -22.99
N LEU A 70 -1.15 -12.79 -22.16
CA LEU A 70 -2.03 -13.86 -22.60
C LEU A 70 -3.13 -13.36 -23.56
N ALA A 71 -3.73 -12.21 -23.27
CA ALA A 71 -4.72 -11.57 -24.13
C ALA A 71 -4.15 -11.20 -25.52
N PHE A 72 -2.90 -10.74 -25.54
CA PHE A 72 -2.19 -10.41 -26.78
C PHE A 72 -1.90 -11.66 -27.61
N VAL A 73 -1.38 -12.72 -26.98
CA VAL A 73 -1.11 -14.01 -27.65
C VAL A 73 -2.40 -14.61 -28.25
N LEU A 74 -3.52 -14.48 -27.55
CA LEU A 74 -4.82 -14.99 -28.00
C LEU A 74 -5.62 -13.99 -28.86
N GLY A 75 -5.11 -12.77 -29.08
CA GLY A 75 -5.79 -11.71 -29.82
C GLY A 75 -7.14 -11.27 -29.25
N SER A 76 -7.37 -11.48 -27.94
CA SER A 76 -8.69 -11.32 -27.32
C SER A 76 -8.78 -10.08 -26.45
N VAL A 77 -9.52 -9.08 -26.95
CA VAL A 77 -9.81 -7.83 -26.20
C VAL A 77 -10.60 -8.12 -24.92
N VAL A 78 -11.46 -9.14 -24.92
CA VAL A 78 -12.24 -9.53 -23.74
C VAL A 78 -11.31 -9.98 -22.60
N LEU A 79 -10.28 -10.77 -22.91
CA LEU A 79 -9.27 -11.19 -21.94
C LEU A 79 -8.44 -10.01 -21.42
N ALA A 80 -8.11 -9.05 -22.28
CA ALA A 80 -7.40 -7.84 -21.87
C ALA A 80 -8.24 -7.01 -20.88
N VAL A 81 -9.52 -6.79 -21.18
CA VAL A 81 -10.44 -6.08 -20.28
C VAL A 81 -10.64 -6.85 -18.97
N ALA A 82 -10.81 -8.16 -19.03
CA ALA A 82 -10.94 -9.00 -17.83
C ALA A 82 -9.69 -8.93 -16.95
N ALA A 83 -8.49 -8.97 -17.51
CA ALA A 83 -7.23 -8.84 -16.76
C ALA A 83 -7.14 -7.48 -16.04
N VAL A 84 -7.51 -6.40 -16.73
CA VAL A 84 -7.54 -5.05 -16.13
C VAL A 84 -8.55 -4.99 -14.99
N LEU A 85 -9.77 -5.51 -15.19
CA LEU A 85 -10.80 -5.52 -14.15
C LEU A 85 -10.37 -6.33 -12.93
N VAL A 86 -9.80 -7.53 -13.12
CA VAL A 86 -9.29 -8.36 -12.03
C VAL A 86 -8.17 -7.65 -11.28
N ALA A 87 -7.24 -7.00 -11.99
CA ALA A 87 -6.18 -6.22 -11.36
C ALA A 87 -6.74 -5.06 -10.52
N CYS A 88 -7.68 -4.27 -11.06
CA CYS A 88 -8.27 -3.14 -10.35
C CYS A 88 -9.12 -3.58 -9.15
N ILE A 89 -10.01 -4.55 -9.33
CA ILE A 89 -10.90 -5.03 -8.26
C ILE A 89 -10.08 -5.74 -7.18
N GLY A 90 -9.13 -6.60 -7.58
CA GLY A 90 -8.24 -7.28 -6.66
C GLY A 90 -7.39 -6.30 -5.85
N ASN A 91 -6.85 -5.26 -6.49
CA ASN A 91 -6.13 -4.19 -5.80
C ASN A 91 -7.02 -3.51 -4.75
N VAL A 92 -8.21 -3.02 -5.13
CA VAL A 92 -9.13 -2.35 -4.20
C VAL A 92 -9.59 -3.28 -3.08
N TRP A 93 -9.83 -4.56 -3.38
CA TRP A 93 -10.28 -5.53 -2.38
C TRP A 93 -9.19 -5.87 -1.36
N MET A 94 -7.96 -6.11 -1.81
CA MET A 94 -6.82 -6.36 -0.92
C MET A 94 -6.60 -5.18 0.01
N TRP A 95 -6.74 -3.96 -0.50
CA TRP A 95 -6.60 -2.74 0.28
C TRP A 95 -7.65 -2.61 1.39
N ARG A 96 -8.91 -2.97 1.09
CA ARG A 96 -9.97 -3.02 2.10
C ARG A 96 -9.76 -4.11 3.16
N ARG A 97 -8.95 -5.12 2.87
CA ARG A 97 -8.64 -6.25 3.77
C ARG A 97 -7.32 -6.09 4.53
N CYS A 98 -6.59 -4.99 4.31
CA CYS A 98 -5.30 -4.76 4.94
C CYS A 98 -5.45 -4.41 6.43
N ALA A 99 -4.84 -5.23 7.30
CA ALA A 99 -4.71 -4.90 8.71
C ALA A 99 -3.61 -3.84 8.93
N LEU A 100 -3.91 -2.79 9.69
CA LEU A 100 -2.92 -1.84 10.18
C LEU A 100 -2.20 -2.45 11.39
N ILE A 101 -0.87 -2.52 11.32
CA ILE A 101 -0.05 -3.02 12.42
C ILE A 101 0.70 -1.84 13.07
N PRO A 102 0.68 -1.73 14.41
CA PRO A 102 1.44 -0.71 15.13
C PRO A 102 2.95 -0.93 14.94
N ILE A 103 3.71 0.15 14.77
CA ILE A 103 5.16 0.09 14.64
C ILE A 103 5.82 1.12 15.55
N ASP A 104 6.91 0.72 16.19
CA ASP A 104 7.70 1.63 17.00
C ASP A 104 8.53 2.60 16.12
N ARG A 105 8.71 3.83 16.58
CA ARG A 105 9.46 4.88 15.85
C ARG A 105 10.89 4.45 15.53
N THR A 106 11.54 3.75 16.45
CA THR A 106 12.92 3.26 16.29
C THR A 106 13.02 2.22 15.18
N THR A 107 12.01 1.36 15.05
CA THR A 107 11.96 0.31 14.02
C THR A 107 11.69 0.90 12.64
N ALA A 108 10.86 1.94 12.55
CA ALA A 108 10.54 2.63 11.29
C ALA A 108 11.76 3.36 10.70
N GLN A 109 12.58 4.02 11.53
CA GLN A 109 13.78 4.72 11.07
C GLN A 109 14.85 3.75 10.55
N THR A 110 15.04 2.62 11.22
CA THR A 110 15.94 1.57 10.75
C THR A 110 15.45 1.00 9.43
N ALA A 111 14.16 0.67 9.32
CA ALA A 111 13.57 0.16 8.08
C ALA A 111 13.75 1.13 6.89
N ASN A 112 13.58 2.43 7.10
CA ASN A 112 13.81 3.45 6.07
C ASN A 112 15.28 3.48 5.61
N ARG A 113 16.23 3.37 6.54
CA ARG A 113 17.65 3.26 6.19
C ARG A 113 17.95 2.00 5.38
N VAL A 114 17.41 0.84 5.77
CA VAL A 114 17.66 -0.40 5.04
C VAL A 114 17.02 -0.36 3.65
N GLY A 115 15.79 0.18 3.53
CA GLY A 115 15.12 0.37 2.25
C GLY A 115 15.97 1.17 1.26
N TRP A 116 16.46 2.34 1.67
CA TRP A 116 17.38 3.16 0.87
C TRP A 116 18.64 2.42 0.44
N THR A 117 19.23 1.59 1.32
CA THR A 117 20.42 0.80 0.96
C THR A 117 20.11 -0.27 -0.07
N THR A 118 18.95 -0.92 0.00
CA THR A 118 18.53 -1.94 -0.96
C THR A 118 18.21 -1.33 -2.32
N THR A 119 17.54 -0.17 -2.34
CA THR A 119 17.27 0.58 -3.59
C THR A 119 18.56 1.05 -4.24
N ALA A 120 19.50 1.60 -3.46
CA ALA A 120 20.80 2.05 -3.96
C ALA A 120 21.63 0.89 -4.55
N LEU A 121 21.64 -0.27 -3.90
CA LEU A 121 22.30 -1.48 -4.40
C LEU A 121 21.66 -1.99 -5.70
N GLY A 122 20.33 -1.99 -5.80
CA GLY A 122 19.62 -2.39 -7.02
C GLY A 122 19.94 -1.47 -8.20
N VAL A 123 19.96 -0.16 -7.98
CA VAL A 123 20.31 0.83 -9.02
C VAL A 123 21.76 0.65 -9.48
N MET A 124 22.70 0.43 -8.55
CA MET A 124 24.09 0.10 -8.87
C MET A 124 24.18 -1.14 -9.76
N LEU A 125 23.55 -2.26 -9.38
CA LEU A 125 23.59 -3.48 -10.17
C LEU A 125 22.99 -3.32 -11.58
N CYS A 126 21.92 -2.53 -11.74
CA CYS A 126 21.34 -2.24 -13.05
C CYS A 126 22.18 -1.27 -13.91
N LEU A 127 23.00 -0.41 -13.31
CA LEU A 127 23.89 0.50 -14.05
C LEU A 127 25.18 -0.18 -14.52
N PHE A 128 25.60 -1.25 -13.84
CA PHE A 128 26.81 -2.01 -14.13
C PHE A 128 26.54 -3.33 -14.89
N HIS A 129 25.33 -3.51 -15.43
CA HIS A 129 24.92 -4.64 -16.27
C HIS A 129 24.38 -4.12 -17.61
#